data_AF-A0A2V8K8Z7-F1
#
_entry.id   AF-A0A2V8K8Z7-F1
#
_cell.length_a   1.000
_cell.length_b   1.000
_cell.length_c   1.000
_cell.angle_alpha   90.00
_cell.angle_beta   90.00
_cell.angle_gamma   90.00
#
_symmetry.space_group_name_H-M   'P 1'
#
loop_
_entity.id
_entity.type
_entity.pdbx_description
1 polymer ?
#
loop_
_entity_poly.entity_id
_entity_poly.type
_entity_poly.pdbx_seq_one_letter_code
_entity_poly.pdbx_strand_id
1 'polypeptide(L)' 'VLRSGEWGGFKLMPVRYEFWTHREHRRHERLLYEQSGKEWKQSRLYP' A
#
# COMPACT_ATOMS: atom_id res chain seq x y z
N VAL A 1 -23.66 3.38 -24.76
CA VAL A 1 -23.22 4.58 -24.02
C VAL A 1 -21.89 5.03 -24.61
N LEU A 2 -21.86 6.14 -25.34
CA LEU A 2 -20.61 6.79 -25.73
C LEU A 2 -20.06 7.51 -24.48
N ARG A 3 -18.84 7.21 -24.07
CA ARG A 3 -18.15 7.98 -23.03
C ARG A 3 -17.38 9.13 -23.69
N SER A 4 -17.29 10.28 -23.02
CA SER A 4 -16.52 11.43 -23.52
C SER A 4 -15.04 11.07 -23.69
N GLY A 5 -14.31 11.75 -24.58
CA GLY A 5 -12.88 11.49 -24.83
C GLY A 5 -11.99 11.64 -23.58
N GLU A 6 -12.49 12.35 -22.56
CA GLU A 6 -11.79 12.55 -21.28
C GLU A 6 -12.14 11.50 -20.22
N TRP A 7 -13.08 10.59 -20.51
CA TRP A 7 -13.46 9.54 -19.58
C TRP A 7 -12.38 8.45 -19.53
N GLY A 8 -11.58 8.46 -18.48
CA GLY A 8 -10.51 7.51 -18.25
C GLY A 8 -10.36 7.16 -16.78
N GLY A 9 -9.17 6.70 -16.41
CA GLY A 9 -8.82 6.40 -15.04
C GLY A 9 -7.32 6.44 -14.84
N PHE A 10 -6.92 6.56 -13.57
CA PHE A 10 -5.52 6.53 -13.18
C PHE A 10 -5.18 5.17 -12.61
N LYS A 11 -3.99 4.66 -12.95
CA LYS A 11 -3.41 3.50 -12.28
C LYS A 11 -2.40 3.99 -11.25
N LEU A 12 -2.62 3.66 -9.99
CA LEU A 12 -1.61 3.84 -8.96
C LEU A 12 -0.52 2.78 -9.13
N MET A 13 0.72 3.23 -9.24
CA MET A 13 1.93 2.42 -9.27
C MET A 13 2.65 2.60 -7.92
N PRO A 14 2.25 1.87 -6.88
CA PRO A 14 2.79 2.04 -5.54
C PRO A 14 4.23 1.54 -5.48
N VAL A 15 5.05 2.26 -4.74
CA VAL A 15 6.41 1.85 -4.35
C VAL A 15 6.46 1.32 -2.91
N ARG A 16 5.33 1.42 -2.19
CA ARG A 16 5.19 1.05 -0.78
C ARG A 16 3.73 0.70 -0.45
N TYR A 17 3.55 -0.31 0.41
CA TYR A 17 2.28 -0.65 1.05
C TYR A 17 2.48 -0.82 2.56
N GLU A 18 1.50 -0.41 3.36
CA GLU A 18 1.48 -0.69 4.79
C GLU A 18 0.16 -1.36 5.15
N PHE A 19 0.26 -2.53 5.78
CA PHE A 19 -0.87 -3.21 6.39
C PHE A 19 -0.85 -2.93 7.89
N TRP A 20 -1.86 -2.22 8.35
CA TRP A 20 -2.04 -1.89 9.75
C TRP A 20 -3.16 -2.76 10.33
N THR A 21 -2.87 -3.46 11.42
CA THR A 21 -3.83 -4.32 12.10
C THR A 21 -3.97 -3.90 13.56
N HIS A 22 -5.22 -3.70 13.99
CA HIS A 22 -5.53 -3.39 15.38
C HIS A 22 -5.09 -4.53 16.32
N ARG A 23 -4.55 -4.16 17.48
CA ARG A 23 -4.20 -5.05 18.59
C ARG A 23 -4.48 -4.33 19.91
N GLU A 24 -4.65 -5.10 20.97
CA GLU A 24 -4.87 -4.57 22.31
C GLU A 24 -3.70 -3.73 22.81
N HIS A 25 -3.98 -2.86 23.78
CA HIS A 25 -2.99 -1.99 24.43
C HIS A 25 -2.21 -1.08 23.46
N ARG A 26 -2.81 -0.69 22.33
CA ARG A 26 -2.19 0.17 21.29
C ARG A 26 -0.93 -0.43 20.64
N ARG A 27 -0.71 -1.75 20.77
CA ARG A 27 0.43 -2.46 20.17
C ARG A 27 0.14 -2.90 18.75
N HIS A 28 -0.18 -1.94 17.89
CA HIS A 28 -0.58 -2.23 16.52
C HIS A 28 0.49 -3.00 15.76
N GLU A 29 0.05 -3.94 14.94
CA GLU A 29 0.94 -4.58 13.98
C GLU A 29 0.98 -3.74 12.72
N ARG A 30 2.19 -3.36 12.29
CA ARG A 30 2.43 -2.58 11.10
C ARG A 30 3.38 -3.34 10.20
N LEU A 31 2.86 -3.97 9.15
CA LEU A 31 3.63 -4.70 8.16
C LEU A 31 3.86 -3.83 6.94
N LEU A 32 5.12 -3.51 6.67
CA LEU A 32 5.55 -2.64 5.60
C LEU A 32 6.12 -3.45 4.44
N TYR A 33 5.63 -3.22 3.23
CA TYR A 33 6.23 -3.68 1.99
C TYR A 33 6.79 -2.50 1.21
N GLU A 34 8.06 -2.55 0.83
CA GLU A 34 8.72 -1.53 0.03
C GLU A 34 9.37 -2.14 -1.21
N GLN A 35 9.22 -1.47 -2.34
CA GLN A 35 9.78 -1.93 -3.60
C GLN A 35 11.30 -1.76 -3.57
N SER A 36 12.02 -2.84 -3.83
CA SER A 36 13.49 -2.89 -3.92
C SER A 36 13.86 -3.50 -5.26
N GLY A 37 13.94 -2.66 -6.29
CA GLY A 37 14.14 -3.10 -7.68
C GLY A 37 12.94 -3.91 -8.19
N LYS A 38 13.16 -5.20 -8.49
CA LYS A 38 12.11 -6.12 -8.95
C LYS A 38 11.44 -6.92 -7.82
N GLU A 39 11.89 -6.71 -6.59
CA GLU A 39 11.42 -7.45 -5.42
C GLU A 39 10.72 -6.53 -4.43
N TRP A 40 9.97 -7.13 -3.50
CA TRP A 40 9.38 -6.44 -2.37
C TRP A 40 10.10 -6.85 -1.10
N LYS A 41 10.59 -5.87 -0.35
CA LYS A 41 11.15 -6.08 0.99
C LYS A 41 10.06 -5.90 2.03
N GLN A 42 10.01 -6.81 2.99
CA GLN A 42 9.07 -6.78 4.11
C GLN A 42 9.78 -6.36 5.40
N SER A 43 9.18 -5.46 6.17
CA SER A 43 9.65 -5.08 7.51
C SER A 43 8.48 -4.85 8.46
N ARG A 44 8.76 -4.81 9.77
CA ARG A 44 7.80 -4.43 10.80
C ARG A 44 8.12 -3.03 11.31
N LEU A 45 7.11 -2.19 11.43
CA LEU A 45 7.24 -0.88 12.07
C LEU A 45 6.74 -0.96 13.51
N TYR A 46 7.37 -0.19 14.40
CA TYR A 46 6.85 0.02 15.73
C TYR A 46 5.63 0.97 15.69
N PRO A 47 4.58 0.71 16.47
CA PRO A 47 3.50 1.66 16.70
C PRO A 47 3.97 2.88 17.50
#